data_AF-A0AAJ0LXF1-F1
#
_entry.id   AF-A0AAJ0LXF1-F1
#
_cell.length_a   1.000
_cell.length_b   1.000
_cell.length_c   1.000
_cell.angle_alpha   90.00
_cell.angle_beta   90.00
_cell.angle_gamma   90.00
#
_symmetry.space_group_name_H-M   'P 1'
#
loop_
_entity.id
_entity.type
_entity.pdbx_description
1 polymer ?
#
loop_
_entity_poly.entity_id
_entity_poly.type
_entity_poly.pdbx_seq_one_letter_code
_entity_poly.pdbx_strand_id
1 'polypeptide(L)'
;MFFSDHGTPDGWINEHGYGCHTFRWVYKDGQFVYIKYHFIAKHGQKQLTGPEAIQISGEDPDYSKRQLWEAIERGDQIEWTAKVQIMQPDEADAEKLGFDPFDVTKMHEFGRLVLNKNPENFHRDVEQAAFSPGSMPPGIEESPDPLLQFRMFFYRDAQYHRVGVNLHQIPVNCPFMSQSYSSINFDGPMRVDANHANNKQITPNSFVHKFGPDVAKAPYKVANNVVSRKSHYYHEGKISEYTQATELYKRVMTDDARKNLHYNTGKMLSHVNYPIIAKKYLAQIYNIAPEYAQGVYDNTKFKFERFDFTEVVELSKEAHLFYKEEKFRPSQGDRLVGFAPEKPFYHV
;
A
#
# COMPACT_ATOMS: atom_id res chain seq x y z
N MET A 1 1.54 -10.72 -8.77
CA MET A 1 2.79 -10.11 -8.26
C MET A 1 3.46 -10.94 -7.16
N PHE A 2 2.80 -11.29 -6.05
CA PHE A 2 3.48 -12.01 -4.95
C PHE A 2 4.16 -13.34 -5.37
N PHE A 3 3.52 -14.15 -6.22
CA PHE A 3 4.12 -15.42 -6.68
C PHE A 3 5.05 -15.29 -7.90
N SER A 4 5.20 -14.10 -8.49
CA SER A 4 6.25 -13.86 -9.48
C SER A 4 7.56 -13.56 -8.77
N ASP A 5 8.67 -13.44 -9.52
CA ASP A 5 9.98 -13.15 -8.93
C ASP A 5 10.02 -11.80 -8.20
N HIS A 6 9.08 -10.88 -8.46
CA HIS A 6 8.88 -9.68 -7.63
C HIS A 6 8.55 -9.97 -6.15
N GLY A 7 8.15 -11.20 -5.80
CA GLY A 7 7.99 -11.63 -4.41
C GLY A 7 9.32 -11.94 -3.70
N THR A 8 10.41 -12.06 -4.46
CA THR A 8 11.75 -12.45 -3.99
C THR A 8 12.79 -11.45 -4.51
N PRO A 9 12.76 -10.21 -3.99
CA PRO A 9 13.70 -9.16 -4.39
C PRO A 9 15.16 -9.56 -4.12
N ASP A 10 16.06 -9.22 -5.04
CA ASP A 10 17.51 -9.34 -4.81
C ASP A 10 18.01 -8.19 -3.94
N GLY A 11 17.71 -8.30 -2.65
CA GLY A 11 18.02 -7.29 -1.65
C GLY A 11 17.17 -6.02 -1.78
N TRP A 12 17.28 -5.13 -0.79
CA TRP A 12 16.38 -3.97 -0.69
C TRP A 12 16.73 -2.84 -1.65
N ILE A 13 17.99 -2.74 -2.09
CA ILE A 13 18.44 -1.64 -2.95
C ILE A 13 17.88 -1.77 -4.37
N ASN A 14 17.64 -3.01 -4.85
CA ASN A 14 17.19 -3.27 -6.21
C ASN A 14 15.67 -3.36 -6.35
N GLU A 15 14.91 -2.64 -5.52
CA GLU A 15 13.45 -2.69 -5.56
C GLU A 15 12.80 -1.33 -5.77
N HIS A 16 11.67 -1.31 -6.47
CA HIS A 16 10.85 -0.10 -6.56
C HIS A 16 10.01 0.06 -5.30
N GLY A 17 9.81 1.31 -4.87
CA GLY A 17 8.91 1.66 -3.79
C GLY A 17 7.60 2.26 -4.32
N TYR A 18 6.48 1.93 -3.70
CA TYR A 18 5.18 2.46 -4.09
C TYR A 18 4.42 2.94 -2.86
N GLY A 19 3.72 4.08 -2.99
CA GLY A 19 2.78 4.52 -1.95
C GLY A 19 1.57 3.59 -1.83
N CYS A 20 1.29 2.81 -2.88
CA CYS A 20 0.13 1.92 -3.09
C CYS A 20 -1.21 2.67 -3.13
N HIS A 21 -1.54 3.36 -2.04
CA HIS A 21 -2.75 4.15 -1.91
C HIS A 21 -2.74 5.36 -2.82
N THR A 22 -3.95 5.79 -3.16
CA THR A 22 -4.20 7.14 -3.66
C THR A 22 -4.18 8.10 -2.48
N PHE A 23 -3.53 9.25 -2.63
CA PHE A 23 -3.53 10.37 -1.70
C PHE A 23 -4.12 11.60 -2.41
N ARG A 24 -4.24 12.73 -1.70
CA ARG A 24 -4.59 14.03 -2.26
C ARG A 24 -3.44 15.00 -2.09
N TRP A 25 -3.13 15.75 -3.14
CA TRP A 25 -2.36 17.00 -3.03
C TRP A 25 -3.34 18.17 -3.05
N VAL A 26 -3.22 19.03 -2.05
CA VAL A 26 -4.16 20.11 -1.76
C VAL A 26 -3.51 21.46 -2.03
N TYR A 27 -4.18 22.27 -2.84
CA TYR A 27 -3.77 23.65 -3.13
C TYR A 27 -4.20 24.59 -2.00
N LYS A 28 -3.62 25.80 -1.98
CA LYS A 28 -3.91 26.82 -0.96
C LYS A 28 -5.37 27.28 -0.94
N ASP A 29 -6.09 27.13 -2.04
CA ASP A 29 -7.51 27.49 -2.19
C ASP A 29 -8.47 26.35 -1.81
N GLY A 30 -7.95 25.21 -1.35
CA GLY A 30 -8.74 24.04 -0.96
C GLY A 30 -9.12 23.10 -2.11
N GLN A 31 -8.75 23.41 -3.36
CA GLN A 31 -8.84 22.46 -4.45
C GLN A 31 -7.81 21.33 -4.27
N PHE A 32 -8.03 20.18 -4.91
CA PHE A 32 -7.09 19.05 -4.81
C PHE A 32 -7.01 18.21 -6.08
N VAL A 33 -5.93 17.45 -6.20
CA VAL A 33 -5.75 16.38 -7.17
C VAL A 33 -5.46 15.07 -6.45
N TYR A 34 -5.85 13.94 -7.04
CA TYR A 34 -5.47 12.62 -6.54
C TYR A 34 -4.06 12.27 -7.03
N ILE A 35 -3.27 11.64 -6.16
CA ILE A 35 -1.88 11.29 -6.46
C ILE A 35 -1.51 9.88 -6.01
N LYS A 36 -0.61 9.23 -6.77
CA LYS A 36 0.08 8.00 -6.36
C LYS A 36 1.59 8.20 -6.41
N TYR A 37 2.29 7.82 -5.35
CA TYR A 37 3.74 7.93 -5.25
C TYR A 37 4.44 6.68 -5.78
N HIS A 38 5.51 6.90 -6.53
CA HIS A 38 6.38 5.87 -7.10
C HIS A 38 7.84 6.26 -6.84
N PHE A 39 8.64 5.34 -6.32
CA PHE A 39 10.08 5.48 -6.12
C PHE A 39 10.77 4.45 -6.99
N ILE A 40 11.35 4.88 -8.11
CA ILE A 40 11.92 4.01 -9.13
C ILE A 40 13.41 3.86 -8.87
N ALA A 41 13.85 2.65 -8.53
CA ALA A 41 15.26 2.33 -8.29
C ALA A 41 16.08 2.65 -9.54
N LYS A 42 17.08 3.52 -9.40
CA LYS A 42 17.86 4.04 -10.53
C LYS A 42 18.69 2.97 -11.23
N HIS A 43 19.09 1.94 -10.47
CA HIS A 43 19.85 0.78 -10.95
C HIS A 43 18.97 -0.33 -11.54
N GLY A 44 17.67 -0.08 -11.68
CA GLY A 44 16.69 -1.08 -12.11
C GLY A 44 16.26 -2.00 -10.98
N GLN A 45 15.27 -2.86 -11.26
CA GLN A 45 14.90 -3.92 -10.32
C GLN A 45 15.69 -5.19 -10.60
N LYS A 46 15.97 -5.96 -9.54
CA LYS A 46 16.54 -7.29 -9.62
C LYS A 46 15.79 -8.23 -8.70
N GLN A 47 15.55 -9.43 -9.17
CA GLN A 47 14.83 -10.46 -8.44
C GLN A 47 15.63 -11.76 -8.43
N LEU A 48 15.42 -12.54 -7.38
CA LEU A 48 15.87 -13.91 -7.27
C LEU A 48 14.75 -14.82 -7.78
N THR A 49 15.10 -15.91 -8.44
CA THR A 49 14.17 -17.02 -8.66
C THR A 49 13.83 -17.69 -7.32
N GLY A 50 12.72 -18.42 -7.28
CA GLY A 50 12.30 -19.15 -6.07
C GLY A 50 13.42 -20.04 -5.46
N PRO A 51 14.14 -20.86 -6.26
CA PRO A 51 15.27 -21.66 -5.74
C PRO A 51 16.43 -20.82 -5.18
N GLU A 52 16.82 -19.73 -5.84
CA GLU A 52 17.89 -18.84 -5.36
C GLU A 52 17.50 -18.17 -4.05
N ALA A 53 16.25 -17.70 -3.95
CA ALA A 53 15.73 -17.08 -2.73
C ALA A 53 15.71 -18.06 -1.54
N ILE A 54 15.36 -19.33 -1.78
CA ILE A 54 15.39 -20.38 -0.74
C ILE A 54 16.83 -20.63 -0.28
N GLN A 55 17.77 -20.75 -1.23
CA GLN A 55 19.18 -20.96 -0.91
C GLN A 55 19.74 -19.81 -0.07
N ILE A 56 19.58 -18.57 -0.55
CA ILE A 56 20.07 -17.37 0.16
C ILE A 56 19.43 -17.26 1.55
N SER A 57 18.13 -17.52 1.68
CA SER A 57 17.46 -17.47 2.99
C SER A 57 17.99 -18.50 4.00
N GLY A 58 18.54 -19.62 3.51
CA GLY A 58 19.15 -20.66 4.35
C GLY A 58 20.62 -20.39 4.68
N GLU A 59 21.38 -19.85 3.73
CA GLU A 59 22.80 -19.51 3.91
C GLU A 59 22.98 -18.22 4.70
N ASP A 60 22.07 -17.27 4.51
CA ASP A 60 22.15 -15.92 5.06
C ASP A 60 20.76 -15.26 5.23
N PRO A 61 20.14 -15.41 6.41
CA PRO A 61 18.84 -14.81 6.68
C PRO A 61 18.85 -13.27 6.77
N ASP A 62 20.02 -12.63 6.83
CA ASP A 62 20.17 -11.18 6.91
C ASP A 62 20.65 -10.54 5.59
N TYR A 63 20.59 -11.27 4.47
CA TYR A 63 21.09 -10.85 3.16
C TYR A 63 20.76 -9.41 2.78
N SER A 64 19.47 -9.05 2.75
CA SER A 64 19.05 -7.71 2.35
C SER A 64 19.54 -6.61 3.30
N LYS A 65 19.61 -6.90 4.61
CA LYS A 65 20.14 -5.97 5.61
C LYS A 65 21.63 -5.76 5.41
N ARG A 66 22.39 -6.86 5.29
CA ARG A 66 23.85 -6.80 5.12
C ARG A 66 24.22 -6.13 3.80
N GLN A 67 23.53 -6.48 2.71
CA GLN A 67 23.73 -5.85 1.39
C GLN A 67 23.54 -4.33 1.46
N LEU A 68 22.45 -3.85 2.08
CA LEU A 68 22.22 -2.42 2.27
C LEU A 68 23.30 -1.77 3.14
N TRP A 69 23.62 -2.39 4.29
CA TRP A 69 24.61 -1.87 5.22
C TRP A 69 25.98 -1.69 4.56
N GLU A 70 26.47 -2.76 3.93
CA GLU A 70 27.78 -2.75 3.27
C GLU A 70 27.81 -1.80 2.06
N ALA A 71 26.71 -1.69 1.31
CA ALA A 71 26.64 -0.74 0.20
C ALA A 71 26.78 0.72 0.68
N ILE A 72 26.17 1.06 1.82
CA ILE A 72 26.35 2.38 2.44
C ILE A 72 27.80 2.57 2.91
N GLU A 73 28.41 1.58 3.58
CA GLU A 73 29.80 1.67 4.06
C GLU A 73 30.81 1.82 2.92
N ARG A 74 30.56 1.21 1.76
CA ARG A 74 31.37 1.37 0.55
C ARG A 74 31.18 2.72 -0.15
N GLY A 75 30.16 3.48 0.24
CA GLY A 75 29.79 4.74 -0.43
C GLY A 75 29.09 4.52 -1.78
N ASP A 76 28.42 3.39 -1.97
CA ASP A 76 27.65 3.11 -3.18
C ASP A 76 26.51 4.12 -3.33
N GLN A 77 26.19 4.54 -4.55
CA GLN A 77 25.08 5.46 -4.82
C GLN A 77 23.74 4.72 -4.82
N ILE A 78 23.07 4.70 -3.67
CA ILE A 78 21.76 4.06 -3.50
C ILE A 78 20.66 5.12 -3.66
N GLU A 79 20.00 5.15 -4.82
CA GLU A 79 19.07 6.20 -5.22
C GLU A 79 17.81 5.69 -5.93
N TRP A 80 16.68 6.31 -5.60
CA TRP A 80 15.41 6.20 -6.31
C TRP A 80 14.98 7.53 -6.89
N THR A 81 14.47 7.52 -8.13
CA THR A 81 13.74 8.64 -8.72
C THR A 81 12.32 8.67 -8.18
N ALA A 82 11.94 9.77 -7.53
CA ALA A 82 10.61 9.96 -6.97
C ALA A 82 9.66 10.55 -8.05
N LYS A 83 8.58 9.83 -8.33
CA LYS A 83 7.58 10.16 -9.34
C LYS A 83 6.17 10.14 -8.76
N VAL A 84 5.27 10.90 -9.37
CA VAL A 84 3.84 10.91 -9.06
C VAL A 84 2.98 10.70 -10.30
N GLN A 85 1.91 9.94 -10.15
CA GLN A 85 0.75 9.98 -11.04
C GLN A 85 -0.25 10.99 -10.49
N ILE A 86 -0.91 11.78 -11.35
CA ILE A 86 -1.83 12.85 -10.96
C ILE A 86 -3.17 12.70 -11.70
N MET A 87 -4.29 12.64 -10.97
CA MET A 87 -5.65 12.60 -11.53
C MET A 87 -6.49 13.77 -11.01
N GLN A 88 -7.28 14.39 -11.89
CA GLN A 88 -8.27 15.37 -11.46
C GLN A 88 -9.50 14.67 -10.84
N PRO A 89 -10.17 15.28 -9.84
CA PRO A 89 -11.31 14.63 -9.19
C PRO A 89 -12.51 14.32 -10.11
N ASP A 90 -12.68 15.08 -11.19
CA ASP A 90 -13.74 14.88 -12.19
C ASP A 90 -13.44 13.74 -13.18
N GLU A 91 -12.17 13.42 -13.38
CA GLU A 91 -11.70 12.24 -14.12
C GLU A 91 -11.89 10.95 -13.31
N ALA A 92 -12.02 11.07 -11.99
CA ALA A 92 -12.08 9.95 -11.06
C ALA A 92 -13.46 9.26 -11.00
N ASP A 93 -14.07 8.94 -12.15
CA ASP A 93 -15.36 8.25 -12.21
C ASP A 93 -15.20 6.78 -12.65
N ALA A 94 -15.36 5.85 -11.70
CA ALA A 94 -15.26 4.40 -11.95
C ALA A 94 -16.23 3.91 -13.04
N GLU A 95 -17.40 4.53 -13.18
CA GLU A 95 -18.39 4.16 -14.19
C GLU A 95 -17.95 4.57 -15.60
N LYS A 96 -17.22 5.70 -15.73
CA LYS A 96 -16.64 6.14 -17.01
C LYS A 96 -15.37 5.37 -17.37
N LEU A 97 -14.56 5.05 -16.36
CA LEU A 97 -13.28 4.36 -16.56
C LEU A 97 -13.44 2.85 -16.75
N GLY A 98 -14.52 2.25 -16.22
CA GLY A 98 -14.73 0.80 -16.23
C GLY A 98 -13.86 0.02 -15.22
N PHE A 99 -13.04 0.74 -14.45
CA PHE A 99 -12.19 0.26 -13.36
C PHE A 99 -12.10 1.35 -12.28
N ASP A 100 -11.58 1.03 -11.08
CA ASP A 100 -11.50 2.02 -10.01
C ASP A 100 -10.54 3.18 -10.37
N PRO A 101 -10.92 4.44 -10.11
CA PRO A 101 -10.36 5.67 -10.68
C PRO A 101 -8.95 6.06 -10.21
N PHE A 102 -8.04 5.11 -10.11
CA PHE A 102 -6.73 5.29 -9.50
C PHE A 102 -5.59 4.79 -10.39
N ASP A 103 -5.83 4.76 -11.70
CA ASP A 103 -4.85 4.39 -12.72
C ASP A 103 -4.67 5.53 -13.72
N VAL A 104 -3.68 6.39 -13.48
CA VAL A 104 -3.34 7.54 -14.35
C VAL A 104 -2.16 7.16 -15.23
N THR A 105 -2.20 7.48 -16.52
CA THR A 105 -1.18 7.05 -17.48
C THR A 105 0.11 7.91 -17.49
N LYS A 106 0.12 9.10 -16.89
CA LYS A 106 1.28 10.01 -16.90
C LYS A 106 1.96 10.06 -15.53
N MET A 107 3.27 9.78 -15.54
CA MET A 107 4.15 9.93 -14.38
C MET A 107 4.98 11.21 -14.50
N HIS A 108 5.05 11.96 -13.41
CA HIS A 108 5.84 13.18 -13.29
C HIS A 108 6.91 13.00 -12.23
N GLU A 109 8.17 13.30 -12.57
CA GLU A 109 9.27 13.32 -11.61
C GLU A 109 9.20 14.58 -10.73
N PHE A 110 9.40 14.42 -9.42
CA PHE A 110 9.38 15.54 -8.47
C PHE A 110 10.59 15.55 -7.53
N GLY A 111 11.45 14.53 -7.58
CA GLY A 111 12.65 14.49 -6.75
C GLY A 111 13.38 13.16 -6.77
N ARG A 112 14.25 12.96 -5.77
CA ARG A 112 15.02 11.73 -5.58
C ARG A 112 15.14 11.39 -4.09
N LEU A 113 15.19 10.09 -3.79
CA LEU A 113 15.48 9.56 -2.46
C LEU A 113 16.88 8.92 -2.50
N VAL A 114 17.74 9.27 -1.55
CA VAL A 114 19.08 8.69 -1.42
C VAL A 114 19.30 8.18 -0.01
N LEU A 115 19.82 6.95 0.10
CA LEU A 115 20.29 6.39 1.37
C LEU A 115 21.81 6.50 1.43
N ASN A 116 22.33 7.17 2.46
CA ASN A 116 23.75 7.53 2.55
C ASN A 116 24.36 7.41 3.95
N LYS A 117 23.61 6.90 4.94
CA LYS A 117 24.09 6.74 6.32
C LYS A 117 23.42 5.54 6.97
N ASN A 118 24.22 4.67 7.58
CA ASN A 118 23.75 3.56 8.40
C ASN A 118 23.27 4.06 9.79
N PRO A 119 22.30 3.38 10.41
CA PRO A 119 21.87 3.72 11.76
C PRO A 119 23.02 3.54 12.76
N GLU A 120 23.15 4.46 13.70
CA GLU A 120 24.18 4.37 14.75
C GLU A 120 23.82 3.31 15.79
N ASN A 121 22.53 3.13 16.03
CA ASN A 121 22.01 2.08 16.88
C ASN A 121 20.75 1.47 16.27
N PHE A 122 20.84 0.21 15.85
CA PHE A 122 19.74 -0.48 15.16
C PHE A 122 18.44 -0.50 15.97
N HIS A 123 18.51 -0.76 17.29
CA HIS A 123 17.30 -0.83 18.11
C HIS A 123 16.62 0.55 18.25
N ARG A 124 17.40 1.61 18.47
CA ARG A 124 16.90 2.99 18.60
C ARG A 124 16.38 3.54 17.27
N ASP A 125 17.13 3.34 16.19
CA ASP A 125 16.92 4.05 14.93
C ASP A 125 16.10 3.23 13.92
N VAL A 126 16.01 1.91 14.07
CA VAL A 126 15.24 1.03 13.16
C VAL A 126 14.08 0.37 13.90
N GLU A 127 14.35 -0.40 14.94
CA GLU A 127 13.28 -1.16 15.63
C GLU A 127 12.26 -0.26 16.33
N GLN A 128 12.70 0.88 16.88
CA GLN A 128 11.81 1.85 17.52
C GLN A 128 11.24 2.89 16.54
N ALA A 129 11.58 2.85 15.25
CA ALA A 129 10.99 3.73 14.25
C ALA A 129 9.48 3.49 14.14
N ALA A 130 8.71 4.56 13.98
CA ALA A 130 7.25 4.56 14.04
C ALA A 130 6.64 5.36 12.88
N PHE A 131 6.51 4.72 11.71
CA PHE A 131 5.86 5.30 10.53
C PHE A 131 4.33 5.23 10.65
N SER A 132 3.60 6.28 10.34
CA SER A 132 2.14 6.23 10.27
C SER A 132 1.63 7.05 9.08
N PRO A 133 0.77 6.49 8.21
CA PRO A 133 0.17 7.26 7.12
C PRO A 133 -0.75 8.37 7.65
N GLY A 134 -1.18 8.33 8.91
CA GLY A 134 -1.91 9.44 9.54
C GLY A 134 -1.05 10.66 9.90
N SER A 135 0.28 10.58 9.73
CA SER A 135 1.21 11.68 10.02
C SER A 135 1.56 12.45 8.75
N MET A 136 0.55 12.99 8.07
CA MET A 136 0.75 13.75 6.82
C MET A 136 1.02 15.24 7.11
N PRO A 137 1.92 15.90 6.37
CA PRO A 137 2.13 17.34 6.45
C PRO A 137 1.02 18.11 5.70
N PRO A 138 0.82 19.41 5.99
CA PRO A 138 -0.11 20.27 5.24
C PRO A 138 0.14 20.19 3.73
N GLY A 139 -0.94 20.12 2.95
CA GLY A 139 -0.89 19.95 1.50
C GLY A 139 -0.88 18.50 1.01
N ILE A 140 -0.68 17.52 1.89
CA ILE A 140 -0.84 16.09 1.59
C ILE A 140 -1.95 15.53 2.49
N GLU A 141 -2.97 14.95 1.88
CA GLU A 141 -4.13 14.41 2.60
C GLU A 141 -4.52 13.00 2.14
N GLU A 142 -5.34 12.34 2.94
CA GLU A 142 -5.90 11.03 2.65
C GLU A 142 -6.93 11.06 1.52
N SER A 143 -7.00 10.02 0.72
CA SER A 143 -8.13 9.75 -0.16
C SER A 143 -9.21 8.94 0.56
N PRO A 144 -10.43 8.78 0.01
CA PRO A 144 -11.45 7.88 0.55
C PRO A 144 -11.13 6.38 0.41
N ASP A 145 -9.90 5.99 0.03
CA ASP A 145 -9.46 4.59 0.04
C ASP A 145 -9.69 3.94 1.43
N PRO A 146 -10.59 2.95 1.54
CA PRO A 146 -10.95 2.36 2.84
C PRO A 146 -9.76 1.76 3.59
N LEU A 147 -8.78 1.19 2.87
CA LEU A 147 -7.60 0.62 3.48
C LEU A 147 -6.68 1.71 4.01
N LEU A 148 -6.50 2.82 3.28
CA LEU A 148 -5.75 3.97 3.78
C LEU A 148 -6.41 4.55 5.04
N GLN A 149 -7.74 4.74 5.01
CA GLN A 149 -8.51 5.25 6.15
C GLN A 149 -8.28 4.43 7.42
N PHE A 150 -8.35 3.10 7.31
CA PHE A 150 -8.07 2.22 8.44
C PHE A 150 -6.61 2.33 8.93
N ARG A 151 -5.65 2.35 8.00
CA ARG A 151 -4.21 2.42 8.34
C ARG A 151 -3.84 3.71 9.07
N MET A 152 -4.50 4.84 8.79
CA MET A 152 -4.22 6.10 9.50
C MET A 152 -4.45 5.98 11.00
N PHE A 153 -5.50 5.27 11.41
CA PHE A 153 -5.78 4.98 12.81
C PHE A 153 -4.88 3.85 13.34
N PHE A 154 -4.88 2.70 12.65
CA PHE A 154 -4.32 1.45 13.16
C PHE A 154 -2.82 1.54 13.50
N TYR A 155 -2.03 2.25 12.68
CA TYR A 155 -0.60 2.36 12.91
C TYR A 155 -0.28 3.03 14.25
N ARG A 156 -1.01 4.09 14.60
CA ARG A 156 -0.76 4.82 15.84
C ARG A 156 -1.17 4.00 17.06
N ASP A 157 -2.32 3.33 16.99
CA ASP A 157 -2.80 2.41 18.04
C ASP A 157 -1.77 1.30 18.34
N ALA A 158 -1.30 0.60 17.30
CA ALA A 158 -0.28 -0.44 17.44
C ALA A 158 1.03 0.10 18.03
N GLN A 159 1.44 1.32 17.66
CA GLN A 159 2.66 1.94 18.18
C GLN A 159 2.57 2.36 19.64
N TYR A 160 1.39 2.79 20.11
CA TYR A 160 1.19 3.08 21.53
C TYR A 160 1.39 1.83 22.39
N HIS A 161 0.96 0.66 21.91
CA HIS A 161 1.25 -0.60 22.59
C HIS A 161 2.71 -1.03 22.44
N ARG A 162 3.27 -0.97 21.22
CA ARG A 162 4.61 -1.49 20.90
C ARG A 162 5.75 -0.67 21.51
N VAL A 163 5.63 0.65 21.52
CA VAL A 163 6.70 1.60 21.87
C VAL A 163 6.31 2.47 23.07
N GLY A 164 5.05 2.90 23.13
CA GLY A 164 4.53 3.75 24.20
C GLY A 164 3.94 5.07 23.70
N VAL A 165 3.14 5.72 24.54
CA VAL A 165 2.44 6.97 24.17
C VAL A 165 3.40 8.13 23.85
N ASN A 166 4.58 8.14 24.48
CA ASN A 166 5.63 9.14 24.28
C ASN A 166 6.66 8.73 23.19
N LEU A 167 6.30 7.85 22.24
CA LEU A 167 7.17 7.38 21.15
C LEU A 167 7.86 8.51 20.36
N HIS A 168 7.23 9.68 20.31
CA HIS A 168 7.70 10.88 19.63
C HIS A 168 8.96 11.48 20.27
N GLN A 169 9.30 11.09 21.51
CA GLN A 169 10.50 11.54 22.22
C GLN A 169 11.74 10.73 21.82
N ILE A 170 11.55 9.57 21.19
CA ILE A 170 12.65 8.77 20.66
C ILE A 170 13.24 9.51 19.45
N PRO A 171 14.57 9.71 19.38
CA PRO A 171 15.19 10.59 18.38
C PRO A 171 14.75 10.36 16.93
N VAL A 172 14.62 9.11 16.49
CA VAL A 172 14.20 8.79 15.11
C VAL A 172 12.76 9.21 14.78
N ASN A 173 11.89 9.33 15.79
CA ASN A 173 10.48 9.69 15.63
C ASN A 173 10.23 11.18 15.93
N CYS A 174 11.24 11.90 16.42
CA CYS A 174 11.10 13.29 16.83
C CYS A 174 10.98 14.20 15.59
N PRO A 175 9.94 15.04 15.48
CA PRO A 175 9.77 15.93 14.33
C PRO A 175 10.85 17.01 14.36
N PHE A 176 11.84 16.88 13.46
CA PHE A 176 12.95 17.81 13.34
C PHE A 176 12.46 19.20 12.90
N MET A 177 12.91 20.25 13.60
CA MET A 177 12.59 21.66 13.33
C MET A 177 11.09 22.01 13.30
N SER A 178 10.22 21.23 13.96
CA SER A 178 8.83 21.64 14.11
C SER A 178 8.73 22.95 14.92
N GLN A 179 8.09 23.97 14.34
CA GLN A 179 7.83 25.25 15.02
C GLN A 179 6.86 25.11 16.19
N SER A 180 6.03 24.06 16.18
CA SER A 180 5.14 23.73 17.29
C SER A 180 5.13 22.23 17.52
N TYR A 181 5.66 21.84 18.67
CA TYR A 181 5.44 20.52 19.25
C TYR A 181 4.26 20.49 20.22
N SER A 182 3.38 21.50 20.16
CA SER A 182 2.35 21.68 21.17
C SER A 182 1.11 20.82 20.87
N SER A 183 1.27 19.50 20.90
CA SER A 183 0.13 18.66 21.24
C SER A 183 -0.34 19.02 22.66
N ILE A 184 -1.64 18.92 22.92
CA ILE A 184 -2.21 19.03 24.27
C ILE A 184 -2.01 17.72 25.06
N ASN A 185 -0.96 16.94 24.73
CA ASN A 185 -0.67 15.65 25.34
C ASN A 185 0.33 15.83 26.47
N PHE A 186 -0.12 15.65 27.71
CA PHE A 186 0.71 15.72 28.91
C PHE A 186 0.94 14.30 29.47
N ASP A 187 1.99 14.14 30.26
CA ASP A 187 2.25 12.95 31.07
C ASP A 187 2.45 11.66 30.24
N GLY A 188 1.97 10.52 30.76
CA GLY A 188 2.16 9.19 30.18
C GLY A 188 3.47 8.51 30.60
N PRO A 189 3.57 7.18 30.43
CA PRO A 189 4.79 6.44 30.77
C PRO A 189 6.02 6.98 30.03
N MET A 190 7.18 6.92 30.71
CA MET A 190 8.48 7.31 30.14
C MET A 190 8.51 8.73 29.55
N ARG A 191 7.79 9.66 30.18
CA ARG A 191 7.88 11.09 29.86
C ARG A 191 9.24 11.62 30.34
N VAL A 192 10.12 12.00 29.42
CA VAL A 192 11.50 12.43 29.73
C VAL A 192 11.85 13.85 29.26
N ASP A 193 10.95 14.49 28.50
CA ASP A 193 11.06 15.91 28.17
C ASP A 193 10.55 16.80 29.34
N ALA A 194 10.46 18.12 29.10
CA ALA A 194 9.96 19.07 30.10
C ALA A 194 8.44 18.96 30.40
N ASN A 195 7.73 17.99 29.81
CA ASN A 195 6.28 17.83 29.93
C ASN A 195 5.49 19.13 29.68
N HIS A 196 5.92 19.87 28.66
CA HIS A 196 5.43 21.22 28.31
C HIS A 196 5.57 22.31 29.40
N ALA A 197 6.26 22.05 30.51
CA ALA A 197 6.50 22.99 31.61
C ALA A 197 5.23 23.74 32.06
N ASN A 198 5.25 25.08 32.08
CA ASN A 198 4.13 25.91 32.54
C ASN A 198 3.01 26.09 31.50
N ASN A 199 3.04 25.38 30.37
CA ASN A 199 1.96 25.45 29.39
C ASN A 199 0.63 24.98 29.98
N LYS A 200 -0.44 25.68 29.61
CA LYS A 200 -1.79 25.29 30.03
C LYS A 200 -2.20 23.98 29.35
N GLN A 201 -2.81 23.10 30.15
CA GLN A 201 -3.27 21.77 29.74
C GLN A 201 -4.61 21.77 28.99
N ILE A 202 -5.25 22.93 28.84
CA ILE A 202 -6.57 23.07 28.24
C ILE A 202 -6.56 24.04 27.07
N THR A 203 -7.44 23.80 26.10
CA THR A 203 -7.73 24.71 24.96
C THR A 203 -9.24 24.75 24.71
N PRO A 204 -9.86 25.94 24.48
CA PRO A 204 -9.24 27.26 24.52
C PRO A 204 -8.83 27.67 25.94
N ASN A 205 -7.88 28.62 26.06
CA ASN A 205 -7.52 29.25 27.32
C ASN A 205 -7.16 30.73 27.10
N SER A 206 -7.16 31.52 28.18
CA SER A 206 -6.98 32.99 28.11
C SER A 206 -5.54 33.45 27.84
N PHE A 207 -4.56 32.55 27.70
CA PHE A 207 -3.14 32.90 27.65
C PHE A 207 -2.49 32.64 26.29
N VAL A 208 -2.93 31.60 25.57
CA VAL A 208 -2.32 31.20 24.29
C VAL A 208 -3.38 30.70 23.32
N HIS A 209 -3.39 31.24 22.10
CA HIS A 209 -4.15 30.70 20.98
C HIS A 209 -3.35 29.61 20.26
N LYS A 210 -3.78 28.35 20.40
CA LYS A 210 -3.06 27.17 19.88
C LYS A 210 -3.67 26.55 18.61
N PHE A 211 -4.72 27.15 18.04
CA PHE A 211 -5.28 26.68 16.77
C PHE A 211 -4.45 27.21 15.59
N GLY A 212 -3.93 26.29 14.77
CA GLY A 212 -3.35 26.61 13.47
C GLY A 212 -4.47 26.77 12.42
N PRO A 213 -4.67 27.96 11.84
CA PRO A 213 -5.67 28.13 10.78
C PRO A 213 -5.26 27.43 9.47
N ASP A 214 -3.97 27.13 9.30
CA ASP A 214 -3.34 26.51 8.14
C ASP A 214 -3.32 24.97 8.17
N VAL A 215 -3.86 24.35 9.24
CA VAL A 215 -3.95 22.87 9.36
C VAL A 215 -5.36 22.33 9.11
N ALA A 216 -6.31 23.19 8.75
CA ALA A 216 -7.64 22.74 8.34
C ALA A 216 -7.53 21.91 7.06
N LYS A 217 -8.05 20.68 7.09
CA LYS A 217 -8.06 19.80 5.90
C LYS A 217 -8.94 20.40 4.81
N ALA A 218 -8.58 20.17 3.56
CA ALA A 218 -9.44 20.54 2.44
C ALA A 218 -10.78 19.80 2.53
N PRO A 219 -11.90 20.56 2.51
CA PRO A 219 -13.22 19.96 2.47
C PRO A 219 -13.34 19.15 1.17
N TYR A 220 -13.99 17.99 1.23
CA TYR A 220 -14.36 17.24 0.04
C TYR A 220 -15.79 16.73 0.17
N LYS A 221 -16.51 16.73 -0.94
CA LYS A 221 -17.88 16.21 -1.02
C LYS A 221 -17.82 14.71 -1.13
N VAL A 222 -18.39 13.99 -0.16
CA VAL A 222 -18.55 12.55 -0.23
C VAL A 222 -19.54 12.19 -1.34
N ALA A 223 -19.25 11.12 -2.09
CA ALA A 223 -20.13 10.63 -3.16
C ALA A 223 -21.45 10.05 -2.63
N ASN A 224 -21.43 9.42 -1.45
CA ASN A 224 -22.61 8.89 -0.78
C ASN A 224 -22.61 9.29 0.71
N ASN A 225 -23.81 9.40 1.30
CA ASN A 225 -24.01 9.65 2.73
C ASN A 225 -24.57 8.40 3.44
N VAL A 226 -24.37 7.22 2.83
CA VAL A 226 -24.93 5.95 3.30
C VAL A 226 -23.86 5.19 4.06
N VAL A 227 -24.15 4.86 5.31
CA VAL A 227 -23.33 3.95 6.13
C VAL A 227 -23.87 2.53 5.97
N SER A 228 -23.07 1.63 5.42
CA SER A 228 -23.46 0.23 5.22
C SER A 228 -22.26 -0.72 5.29
N ARG A 229 -22.51 -2.03 5.18
CA ARG A 229 -21.46 -3.07 5.01
C ARG A 229 -21.29 -3.51 3.56
N LYS A 230 -21.88 -2.77 2.64
CA LYS A 230 -21.76 -3.05 1.21
C LYS A 230 -20.32 -2.80 0.78
N SER A 231 -19.85 -3.61 -0.15
CA SER A 231 -18.58 -3.37 -0.79
C SER A 231 -18.62 -2.03 -1.52
N HIS A 232 -17.48 -1.36 -1.44
CA HIS A 232 -17.24 -0.10 -2.08
C HIS A 232 -16.34 -0.24 -3.33
N TYR A 233 -15.87 -1.45 -3.64
CA TYR A 233 -15.04 -1.73 -4.81
C TYR A 233 -15.92 -1.97 -6.02
N TYR A 234 -15.83 -1.11 -7.04
CA TYR A 234 -16.73 -1.17 -8.20
C TYR A 234 -16.67 -2.51 -8.95
N HIS A 235 -15.50 -3.15 -8.97
CA HIS A 235 -15.25 -4.39 -9.67
C HIS A 235 -15.77 -5.63 -8.92
N GLU A 236 -16.10 -5.55 -7.63
CA GLU A 236 -16.40 -6.74 -6.83
C GLU A 236 -17.60 -7.55 -7.37
N GLY A 237 -17.35 -8.84 -7.64
CA GLY A 237 -18.34 -9.76 -8.17
C GLY A 237 -18.51 -9.66 -9.69
N LYS A 238 -17.52 -9.11 -10.41
CA LYS A 238 -17.52 -8.95 -11.87
C LYS A 238 -16.27 -9.60 -12.47
N ILE A 239 -16.33 -9.96 -13.75
CA ILE A 239 -15.13 -10.46 -14.46
C ILE A 239 -14.04 -9.39 -14.57
N SER A 240 -14.38 -8.10 -14.49
CA SER A 240 -13.40 -7.02 -14.55
C SER A 240 -12.36 -7.06 -13.42
N GLU A 241 -12.61 -7.79 -12.32
CA GLU A 241 -11.64 -7.97 -11.21
C GLU A 241 -10.32 -8.60 -11.66
N TYR A 242 -10.33 -9.39 -12.74
CA TYR A 242 -9.12 -10.06 -13.24
C TYR A 242 -8.34 -9.20 -14.23
N THR A 243 -8.90 -8.11 -14.75
CA THR A 243 -8.37 -7.35 -15.89
C THR A 243 -6.92 -6.92 -15.70
N GLN A 244 -6.59 -6.29 -14.57
CA GLN A 244 -5.22 -5.83 -14.31
C GLN A 244 -4.23 -6.99 -14.13
N ALA A 245 -4.67 -8.10 -13.51
CA ALA A 245 -3.86 -9.29 -13.41
C ALA A 245 -3.63 -9.95 -14.78
N THR A 246 -4.64 -9.91 -15.65
CA THR A 246 -4.53 -10.38 -17.04
C THR A 246 -3.55 -9.52 -17.83
N GLU A 247 -3.60 -8.19 -17.72
CA GLU A 247 -2.66 -7.28 -18.38
C GLU A 247 -1.22 -7.52 -17.91
N LEU A 248 -1.01 -7.67 -16.59
CA LEU A 248 0.28 -8.02 -16.03
C LEU A 248 0.80 -9.34 -16.63
N TYR A 249 -0.03 -10.39 -16.62
CA TYR A 249 0.34 -11.72 -17.09
C TYR A 249 0.62 -11.75 -18.61
N LYS A 250 -0.26 -11.15 -19.42
CA LYS A 250 -0.20 -11.27 -20.88
C LYS A 250 0.73 -10.26 -21.54
N ARG A 251 0.81 -9.04 -21.01
CA ARG A 251 1.49 -7.91 -21.67
C ARG A 251 2.84 -7.58 -21.06
N VAL A 252 2.99 -7.76 -19.76
CA VAL A 252 4.18 -7.30 -19.02
C VAL A 252 5.16 -8.43 -18.75
N MET A 253 4.68 -9.61 -18.37
CA MET A 253 5.54 -10.75 -18.04
C MET A 253 6.15 -11.39 -19.30
N THR A 254 7.46 -11.66 -19.22
CA THR A 254 8.16 -12.51 -20.19
C THR A 254 7.76 -13.97 -20.01
N ASP A 255 8.12 -14.83 -20.97
CA ASP A 255 7.86 -16.28 -20.89
C ASP A 255 8.55 -16.91 -19.67
N ASP A 256 9.78 -16.51 -19.38
CA ASP A 256 10.50 -16.97 -18.19
C ASP A 256 9.84 -16.50 -16.90
N ALA A 257 9.40 -15.24 -16.83
CA ALA A 257 8.69 -14.73 -15.66
C ALA A 257 7.35 -15.47 -15.44
N ARG A 258 6.64 -15.82 -16.51
CA ARG A 258 5.42 -16.64 -16.43
C ARG A 258 5.74 -18.07 -15.96
N LYS A 259 6.82 -18.67 -16.47
CA LYS A 259 7.27 -20.00 -16.03
C LYS A 259 7.61 -20.03 -14.55
N ASN A 260 8.33 -19.02 -14.07
CA ASN A 260 8.66 -18.88 -12.64
C ASN A 260 7.40 -18.67 -11.81
N LEU A 261 6.48 -17.80 -12.25
CA LEU A 261 5.17 -17.61 -11.62
C LEU A 261 4.39 -18.93 -11.49
N HIS A 262 4.35 -19.74 -12.56
CA HIS A 262 3.66 -21.04 -12.56
C HIS A 262 4.30 -22.01 -11.57
N TYR A 263 5.64 -22.11 -11.59
CA TYR A 263 6.41 -22.96 -10.70
C TYR A 263 6.22 -22.57 -9.23
N ASN A 264 6.45 -21.30 -8.90
CA ASN A 264 6.35 -20.77 -7.54
C ASN A 264 4.93 -20.98 -6.97
N THR A 265 3.90 -20.64 -7.75
CA THR A 265 2.50 -20.83 -7.36
C THR A 265 2.16 -22.31 -7.18
N GLY A 266 2.56 -23.17 -8.12
CA GLY A 266 2.27 -24.61 -8.08
C GLY A 266 2.94 -25.33 -6.92
N LYS A 267 4.19 -24.94 -6.59
CA LYS A 267 4.90 -25.41 -5.40
C LYS A 267 4.15 -25.05 -4.12
N MET A 268 3.76 -23.79 -3.96
CA MET A 268 3.01 -23.34 -2.78
C MET A 268 1.65 -24.03 -2.67
N LEU A 269 0.92 -24.13 -3.79
CA LEU A 269 -0.38 -24.79 -3.83
C LEU A 269 -0.29 -26.29 -3.50
N SER A 270 0.85 -26.94 -3.75
CA SER A 270 1.08 -28.34 -3.41
C SER A 270 1.15 -28.61 -1.90
N HIS A 271 1.34 -27.59 -1.06
CA HIS A 271 1.23 -27.72 0.40
C HIS A 271 -0.23 -27.79 0.87
N VAL A 272 -1.20 -27.45 0.02
CA VAL A 272 -2.62 -27.58 0.34
C VAL A 272 -3.03 -29.05 0.35
N ASN A 273 -3.84 -29.43 1.34
CA ASN A 273 -4.31 -30.82 1.52
C ASN A 273 -5.72 -31.05 0.94
N TYR A 274 -6.54 -30.01 0.85
CA TYR A 274 -7.93 -30.11 0.41
C TYR A 274 -8.05 -29.79 -1.09
N PRO A 275 -8.43 -30.77 -1.95
CA PRO A 275 -8.51 -30.55 -3.39
C PRO A 275 -9.50 -29.44 -3.79
N ILE A 276 -10.58 -29.27 -3.02
CA ILE A 276 -11.55 -28.20 -3.27
C ILE A 276 -10.94 -26.80 -3.16
N ILE A 277 -9.99 -26.58 -2.25
CA ILE A 277 -9.29 -25.29 -2.12
C ILE A 277 -8.42 -25.06 -3.36
N ALA A 278 -7.67 -26.07 -3.79
CA ALA A 278 -6.85 -25.99 -4.99
C ALA A 278 -7.69 -25.74 -6.25
N LYS A 279 -8.80 -26.47 -6.43
CA LYS A 279 -9.75 -26.25 -7.54
C LYS A 279 -10.27 -24.82 -7.59
N LYS A 280 -10.74 -24.30 -6.46
CA LYS A 280 -11.29 -22.94 -6.38
C LYS A 280 -10.22 -21.88 -6.64
N TYR A 281 -9.00 -22.06 -6.16
CA TYR A 281 -7.89 -21.17 -6.46
C TYR A 281 -7.53 -21.18 -7.96
N LEU A 282 -7.39 -22.38 -8.54
CA LEU A 282 -7.13 -22.55 -9.97
C LEU A 282 -8.24 -21.92 -10.84
N ALA A 283 -9.49 -22.02 -10.40
CA ALA A 283 -10.64 -21.43 -11.08
C ALA A 283 -10.59 -19.89 -11.09
N GLN A 284 -10.09 -19.26 -10.02
CA GLN A 284 -9.86 -17.81 -9.98
C GLN A 284 -8.78 -17.39 -10.98
N ILE A 285 -7.65 -18.09 -11.00
CA ILE A 285 -6.55 -17.74 -11.93
C ILE A 285 -6.86 -18.11 -13.38
N TYR A 286 -7.79 -19.05 -13.63
CA TYR A 286 -8.28 -19.35 -14.98
C TYR A 286 -8.96 -18.13 -15.61
N ASN A 287 -9.69 -17.34 -14.81
CA ASN A 287 -10.29 -16.08 -15.28
C ASN A 287 -9.26 -14.96 -15.51
N ILE A 288 -8.01 -15.13 -15.03
CA ILE A 288 -6.89 -14.27 -15.43
C ILE A 288 -6.37 -14.70 -16.81
N ALA A 289 -6.02 -15.98 -16.93
CA ALA A 289 -5.62 -16.63 -18.18
C ALA A 289 -5.72 -18.17 -18.07
N PRO A 290 -6.34 -18.87 -19.04
CA PRO A 290 -6.41 -20.34 -19.04
C PRO A 290 -5.04 -21.02 -18.97
N GLU A 291 -4.06 -20.51 -19.73
CA GLU A 291 -2.69 -21.00 -19.76
C GLU A 291 -1.95 -20.79 -18.43
N TYR A 292 -2.33 -19.76 -17.66
CA TYR A 292 -1.80 -19.56 -16.31
C TYR A 292 -2.30 -20.65 -15.37
N ALA A 293 -3.61 -20.90 -15.35
CA ALA A 293 -4.21 -21.94 -14.53
C ALA A 293 -3.65 -23.33 -14.85
N GLN A 294 -3.53 -23.66 -16.14
CA GLN A 294 -2.95 -24.93 -16.58
C GLN A 294 -1.49 -25.05 -16.14
N GLY A 295 -0.67 -24.02 -16.38
CA GLY A 295 0.74 -24.02 -16.00
C GLY A 295 0.96 -24.20 -14.49
N VAL A 296 0.10 -23.59 -13.65
CA VAL A 296 0.14 -23.82 -12.20
C VAL A 296 -0.26 -25.26 -11.88
N TYR A 297 -1.37 -25.75 -12.43
CA TYR A 297 -1.87 -27.11 -12.20
C TYR A 297 -0.80 -28.17 -12.53
N ASP A 298 -0.08 -28.00 -13.64
CA ASP A 298 1.00 -28.87 -14.10
C ASP A 298 2.21 -28.89 -13.14
N ASN A 299 2.37 -27.85 -12.32
CA ASN A 299 3.41 -27.77 -11.28
C ASN A 299 2.92 -28.22 -9.90
N THR A 300 1.68 -28.72 -9.78
CA THR A 300 1.15 -29.24 -8.51
C THR A 300 1.26 -30.75 -8.37
N LYS A 301 1.13 -31.25 -7.13
CA LYS A 301 0.88 -32.68 -6.85
C LYS A 301 -0.48 -33.18 -7.34
N PHE A 302 -1.45 -32.28 -7.54
CA PHE A 302 -2.85 -32.65 -7.80
C PHE A 302 -3.09 -33.24 -9.18
N LYS A 303 -2.22 -32.93 -10.15
CA LYS A 303 -2.23 -33.55 -11.49
C LYS A 303 -2.11 -35.08 -11.47
N PHE A 304 -1.57 -35.63 -10.39
CA PHE A 304 -1.39 -37.08 -10.25
C PHE A 304 -2.37 -37.72 -9.27
N GLU A 305 -3.12 -36.94 -8.49
CA GLU A 305 -3.86 -37.53 -7.37
C GLU A 305 -5.36 -37.22 -7.27
N ARG A 306 -5.96 -36.06 -7.64
CA ARG A 306 -7.26 -35.71 -7.01
C ARG A 306 -8.31 -34.84 -7.74
N PHE A 307 -8.17 -34.48 -9.01
CA PHE A 307 -9.28 -33.96 -9.85
C PHE A 307 -8.82 -33.67 -11.27
N ASP A 308 -9.74 -33.74 -12.23
CA ASP A 308 -9.48 -33.37 -13.61
C ASP A 308 -9.54 -31.85 -13.82
N PHE A 309 -8.71 -31.30 -14.71
CA PHE A 309 -8.68 -29.86 -14.95
C PHE A 309 -10.02 -29.32 -15.52
N THR A 310 -10.84 -30.16 -16.16
CA THR A 310 -12.20 -29.78 -16.57
C THR A 310 -13.07 -29.34 -15.39
N GLU A 311 -12.85 -29.87 -14.18
CA GLU A 311 -13.55 -29.40 -12.98
C GLU A 311 -13.17 -27.96 -12.61
N VAL A 312 -11.92 -27.54 -12.90
CA VAL A 312 -11.47 -26.15 -12.73
C VAL A 312 -12.18 -25.24 -13.72
N VAL A 313 -12.28 -25.66 -14.98
CA VAL A 313 -12.95 -24.91 -16.04
C VAL A 313 -14.43 -24.73 -15.72
N GLU A 314 -15.10 -25.75 -15.19
CA GLU A 314 -16.50 -25.62 -14.80
C GLU A 314 -16.66 -24.62 -13.63
N LEU A 315 -15.80 -24.70 -12.62
CA LEU A 315 -15.81 -23.79 -11.49
C LEU A 315 -15.47 -22.35 -11.86
N SER A 316 -14.65 -22.11 -12.89
CA SER A 316 -14.21 -20.77 -13.27
C SER A 316 -15.36 -19.89 -13.77
N LYS A 317 -16.40 -20.50 -14.37
CA LYS A 317 -17.60 -19.81 -14.87
C LYS A 317 -18.24 -18.91 -13.81
N GLU A 318 -18.25 -19.35 -12.56
CA GLU A 318 -18.85 -18.62 -11.43
C GLU A 318 -17.81 -18.17 -10.39
N ALA A 319 -16.51 -18.33 -10.65
CA ALA A 319 -15.48 -18.06 -9.65
C ALA A 319 -15.47 -16.61 -9.16
N HIS A 320 -15.81 -15.65 -10.03
CA HIS A 320 -15.92 -14.24 -9.68
C HIS A 320 -17.01 -13.95 -8.64
N LEU A 321 -17.98 -14.86 -8.46
CA LEU A 321 -19.09 -14.77 -7.51
C LEU A 321 -18.85 -15.55 -6.22
N PHE A 322 -17.79 -16.35 -6.13
CA PHE A 322 -17.54 -17.19 -4.96
C PHE A 322 -17.53 -16.36 -3.68
N TYR A 323 -18.40 -16.74 -2.74
CA TYR A 323 -18.56 -16.12 -1.41
C TYR A 323 -18.97 -14.64 -1.41
N LYS A 324 -19.45 -14.11 -2.53
CA LYS A 324 -19.94 -12.73 -2.65
C LYS A 324 -21.47 -12.73 -2.64
N GLU A 325 -22.06 -12.38 -1.50
CA GLU A 325 -23.51 -12.27 -1.39
C GLU A 325 -24.02 -11.04 -2.13
N GLU A 326 -25.06 -11.21 -2.95
CA GLU A 326 -25.57 -10.16 -3.83
C GLU A 326 -25.93 -8.86 -3.10
N LYS A 327 -26.55 -8.95 -1.92
CA LYS A 327 -26.94 -7.77 -1.11
C LYS A 327 -25.75 -6.93 -0.61
N PHE A 328 -24.53 -7.49 -0.61
CA PHE A 328 -23.32 -6.78 -0.19
C PHE A 328 -22.43 -6.35 -1.37
N ARG A 329 -22.75 -6.74 -2.61
CA ARG A 329 -22.03 -6.26 -3.80
C ARG A 329 -22.34 -4.79 -4.09
N PRO A 330 -21.43 -4.03 -4.74
CA PRO A 330 -21.70 -2.64 -5.14
C PRO A 330 -22.93 -2.54 -6.06
N SER A 331 -23.72 -1.47 -5.94
CA SER A 331 -24.74 -1.11 -6.94
C SER A 331 -24.31 0.11 -7.75
N GLN A 332 -25.08 0.42 -8.80
CA GLN A 332 -24.92 1.67 -9.54
C GLN A 332 -25.00 2.88 -8.59
N GLY A 333 -24.09 3.85 -8.76
CA GLY A 333 -23.99 5.05 -7.93
C GLY A 333 -23.18 4.92 -6.62
N ASP A 334 -22.76 3.71 -6.22
CA ASP A 334 -21.83 3.57 -5.08
C ASP A 334 -20.41 3.94 -5.52
N ARG A 335 -19.93 5.12 -5.09
CA ARG A 335 -18.64 5.66 -5.51
C ARG A 335 -17.72 5.91 -4.31
N LEU A 336 -16.47 5.45 -4.41
CA LEU A 336 -15.37 5.76 -3.48
C LEU A 336 -14.57 6.99 -3.92
N VAL A 337 -15.25 8.03 -4.41
CA VAL A 337 -14.56 9.26 -4.81
C VAL A 337 -15.25 10.46 -4.22
N GLY A 338 -14.43 11.42 -3.80
CA GLY A 338 -14.88 12.73 -3.41
C GLY A 338 -14.62 13.77 -4.48
N PHE A 339 -15.44 14.82 -4.52
CA PHE A 339 -15.21 16.00 -5.36
C PHE A 339 -14.75 17.17 -4.50
N ALA A 340 -13.98 18.08 -5.08
CA ALA A 340 -13.75 19.39 -4.48
C ALA A 340 -15.10 20.14 -4.40
N PRO A 341 -15.39 20.86 -3.30
CA PRO A 341 -16.60 21.67 -3.22
C PRO A 341 -16.59 22.80 -4.26
N GLU A 342 -17.76 23.08 -4.84
CA GLU A 342 -17.95 24.16 -5.83
C GLU A 342 -17.83 25.57 -5.23
N LYS A 343 -17.91 25.68 -3.91
CA LYS A 343 -17.79 26.94 -3.17
C LYS A 343 -16.83 26.76 -1.98
N PRO A 344 -16.13 27.81 -1.55
CA PRO A 344 -15.36 27.77 -0.30
C PRO A 344 -16.26 27.33 0.84
N PHE A 345 -15.87 26.27 1.54
CA PHE A 345 -16.61 25.77 2.71
C PHE A 345 -16.23 26.54 3.97
N TYR A 346 -14.95 26.90 4.08
CA TYR A 346 -14.46 27.77 5.14
C TYR A 346 -14.67 29.24 4.76
N HIS A 347 -14.94 30.07 5.76
CA HIS A 347 -14.90 31.53 5.61
C HIS A 347 -13.43 31.93 5.46
N VAL A 348 -12.95 32.06 4.21
CA VAL A 348 -11.61 32.56 3.87
C VAL A 348 -11.64 34.07 3.72
#